data_AF-A0A1N7LHA1-F1
#
_entry.id   AF-A0A1N7LHA1-F1
#
_cell.length_a   1.000
_cell.length_b   1.000
_cell.length_c   1.000
_cell.angle_alpha   90.00
_cell.angle_beta   90.00
_cell.angle_gamma   90.00
#
_symmetry.space_group_name_H-M   'P 1'
#
loop_
_entity.id
_entity.type
_entity.pdbx_description
1 polymer ?
#
loop_
_entity_poly.entity_id
_entity_poly.type
_entity_poly.pdbx_seq_one_letter_code
_entity_poly.pdbx_strand_id
1 'polypeptide(L)'
;MGFIPIFLTLGGAVLLFIMVVRQSLANKKLQFDELLNVVAAGLSKLSSNQSVPANLGAIKSFVQEVKPKLKPEELSTYETLVKTPLNQAKLTRLQYNQLISKKPYSFVAKIFGYEAI
;
A
#
# COMPACT_ATOMS: atom_id res chain seq x y z
N MET A 1 46.12 6.33 13.50
CA MET A 1 45.87 6.44 12.03
C MET A 1 44.88 5.40 11.47
N GLY A 2 44.11 4.66 12.29
CA GLY A 2 43.13 3.65 11.82
C GLY A 2 41.64 4.02 12.00
N PHE A 3 41.35 5.22 12.49
CA PHE A 3 39.98 5.62 12.87
C PHE A 3 39.18 6.13 11.66
N ILE A 4 39.81 6.89 10.75
CA ILE A 4 39.16 7.51 9.58
C ILE A 4 38.43 6.49 8.68
N PRO A 5 39.00 5.31 8.36
CA PRO A 5 38.30 4.30 7.55
C PRO A 5 37.01 3.78 8.19
N ILE A 6 36.94 3.72 9.53
CA ILE A 6 35.78 3.21 10.28
C ILE A 6 34.61 4.21 10.20
N PHE A 7 34.87 5.52 10.29
CA PHE A 7 33.81 6.52 10.12
C PHE A 7 33.25 6.54 8.71
N LEU A 8 34.12 6.30 7.72
CA LEU A 8 33.74 6.31 6.32
C LEU A 8 32.83 5.11 5.98
N THR A 9 33.17 3.91 6.47
CA THR A 9 32.34 2.72 6.29
C THR A 9 31.04 2.80 7.09
N LEU A 10 31.08 3.32 8.31
CA LEU A 10 29.89 3.52 9.14
C LEU A 10 28.94 4.55 8.51
N GLY A 11 29.47 5.68 8.02
CA GLY A 11 28.69 6.69 7.32
C GLY A 11 28.03 6.15 6.05
N GLY A 12 28.76 5.35 5.26
CA GLY A 12 28.22 4.66 4.09
C GLY A 12 27.09 3.70 4.44
N ALA A 13 27.25 2.91 5.50
CA ALA A 13 26.23 1.98 5.98
C ALA A 13 24.95 2.71 6.44
N VAL A 14 25.09 3.84 7.14
CA VAL A 14 23.95 4.67 7.57
C VAL A 14 23.21 5.25 6.37
N LEU A 15 23.93 5.76 5.36
CA LEU A 15 23.30 6.27 4.13
C LEU A 15 22.55 5.17 3.37
N LEU A 16 23.17 4.00 3.18
CA LEU A 16 22.52 2.86 2.55
C LEU A 16 21.27 2.43 3.33
N PHE A 17 21.36 2.38 4.65
CA PHE A 17 20.21 2.08 5.51
C PHE A 17 19.05 3.06 5.26
N ILE A 18 19.31 4.37 5.25
CA ILE A 18 18.30 5.40 5.00
C ILE A 18 17.66 5.21 3.61
N MET A 19 18.48 4.97 2.59
CA MET A 19 18.01 4.76 1.21
C MET A 19 17.11 3.53 1.09
N VAL A 20 17.51 2.41 1.70
CA VAL A 20 16.72 1.18 1.70
C VAL A 20 15.38 1.38 2.42
N VAL A 21 15.37 2.06 3.56
CA VAL A 21 14.13 2.35 4.28
C VAL A 21 13.20 3.23 3.45
N ARG A 22 13.72 4.31 2.85
CA ARG A 22 12.94 5.19 1.96
C ARG A 22 12.33 4.40 0.81
N GLN A 23 13.13 3.57 0.13
CA GLN A 23 12.65 2.75 -0.97
C GLN A 23 11.59 1.75 -0.51
N SER A 24 11.76 1.14 0.66
CA SER A 24 10.80 0.19 1.23
C SER A 24 9.45 0.86 1.52
N LEU A 25 9.47 2.05 2.13
CA LEU A 25 8.26 2.84 2.40
C LEU A 25 7.56 3.26 1.10
N ALA A 26 8.33 3.77 0.13
CA ALA A 26 7.80 4.15 -1.18
C ALA A 26 7.14 2.96 -1.89
N ASN A 27 7.82 1.81 -1.93
CA ASN A 27 7.30 0.60 -2.56
C ASN A 27 6.01 0.11 -1.89
N LYS A 28 5.93 0.12 -0.55
CA LYS A 28 4.70 -0.30 0.14
C LYS A 28 3.53 0.64 -0.12
N LYS A 29 3.77 1.94 -0.23
CA LYS A 29 2.74 2.92 -0.61
C LYS A 29 2.27 2.69 -2.05
N LEU A 30 3.19 2.51 -2.99
CA LEU A 30 2.86 2.20 -4.38
C LEU A 30 2.07 0.89 -4.51
N GLN A 31 2.46 -0.16 -3.78
CA GLN A 31 1.71 -1.43 -3.74
C GLN A 31 0.28 -1.23 -3.23
N PHE A 32 0.09 -0.38 -2.21
CA PHE A 32 -1.25 -0.06 -1.73
C PHE A 32 -2.09 0.63 -2.80
N ASP A 33 -1.54 1.67 -3.45
CA ASP A 33 -2.23 2.42 -4.51
C ASP A 33 -2.55 1.53 -5.73
N GLU A 34 -1.63 0.65 -6.10
CA GLU A 34 -1.81 -0.33 -7.18
C GLU A 34 -2.93 -1.32 -6.86
N LEU A 35 -2.97 -1.86 -5.64
CA LEU A 35 -4.05 -2.75 -5.20
C LEU A 35 -5.41 -2.03 -5.20
N LEU A 36 -5.46 -0.74 -4.85
CA LEU A 36 -6.70 0.04 -4.95
C LEU A 36 -7.13 0.24 -6.41
N ASN A 37 -6.19 0.48 -7.32
CA ASN A 37 -6.48 0.57 -8.75
C ASN A 37 -7.01 -0.75 -9.31
N VAL A 38 -6.43 -1.90 -8.93
CA VAL A 38 -6.92 -3.22 -9.31
C VAL A 38 -8.35 -3.44 -8.81
N VAL A 39 -8.62 -3.08 -7.54
CA VAL A 39 -9.97 -3.17 -6.96
C VAL A 39 -10.95 -2.28 -7.71
N ALA A 40 -10.59 -1.02 -7.96
CA ALA A 40 -11.43 -0.06 -8.69
C ALA A 40 -11.75 -0.55 -10.12
N ALA A 41 -10.76 -1.11 -10.82
CA ALA A 41 -10.93 -1.70 -12.14
C ALA A 41 -11.84 -2.95 -12.10
N GLY A 42 -11.66 -3.82 -11.11
CA GLY A 42 -12.53 -4.98 -10.88
C GLY A 42 -13.97 -4.57 -10.63
N LEU A 43 -14.17 -3.56 -9.78
CA LEU A 43 -15.49 -3.00 -9.45
C LEU A 43 -16.15 -2.32 -10.66
N SER A 44 -15.38 -1.60 -11.48
CA SER A 44 -15.89 -0.96 -12.70
C SER A 44 -16.35 -1.99 -13.73
N LYS A 45 -15.67 -3.14 -13.82
CA LYS A 45 -16.10 -4.27 -14.68
C LYS A 45 -17.42 -4.89 -14.19
N LEU A 46 -17.60 -5.00 -12.88
CA LEU A 46 -18.81 -5.56 -12.26
C LEU A 46 -20.00 -4.59 -12.25
N SER A 47 -19.75 -3.28 -12.23
CA SER A 47 -20.77 -2.22 -12.14
C SER A 47 -21.13 -1.59 -13.50
N SER A 48 -21.02 -2.33 -14.60
CA SER A 48 -21.32 -1.85 -15.96
C SER A 48 -20.63 -0.52 -16.32
N ASN A 49 -19.31 -0.43 -16.13
CA ASN A 49 -18.47 0.70 -16.58
C ASN A 49 -18.64 2.04 -15.84
N GLN A 50 -19.24 2.04 -14.66
CA GLN A 50 -19.17 3.23 -13.79
C GLN A 50 -17.73 3.42 -13.30
N SER A 51 -17.13 4.57 -13.58
CA SER A 51 -15.75 4.87 -13.15
C SER A 51 -15.69 4.95 -11.63
N VAL A 52 -15.05 3.96 -11.00
CA VAL A 52 -14.84 3.94 -9.56
C VAL A 52 -13.51 4.62 -9.26
N PRO A 53 -13.48 5.71 -8.47
CA PRO A 53 -12.21 6.30 -8.05
C PRO A 53 -11.48 5.34 -7.11
N ALA A 54 -10.16 5.23 -7.26
CA ALA A 54 -9.28 4.39 -6.44
C ALA A 54 -9.05 4.93 -5.01
N ASN A 55 -10.12 5.41 -4.38
CA ASN A 55 -10.14 5.90 -3.01
C ASN A 55 -10.80 4.87 -2.12
N LEU A 56 -10.18 4.58 -0.97
CA LEU A 56 -10.67 3.55 -0.04
C LEU A 56 -12.12 3.80 0.43
N GLY A 57 -12.50 5.07 0.63
CA GLY A 57 -13.86 5.47 1.00
C GLY A 57 -14.87 5.16 -0.11
N ALA A 58 -14.55 5.54 -1.34
CA ALA A 58 -15.41 5.28 -2.50
C ALA A 58 -15.53 3.78 -2.80
N ILE A 59 -14.41 3.04 -2.77
CA ILE A 59 -14.40 1.59 -2.96
C ILE A 59 -15.30 0.91 -1.93
N LYS A 60 -15.29 1.33 -0.66
CA LYS A 60 -16.18 0.75 0.36
C LYS A 60 -17.66 0.96 0.03
N SER A 61 -18.04 2.19 -0.36
CA SER A 61 -19.43 2.50 -0.74
C SER A 61 -19.87 1.68 -1.95
N PHE A 62 -19.07 1.65 -3.02
CA PHE A 62 -19.38 0.87 -4.21
C PHE A 62 -19.43 -0.64 -3.93
N VAL A 63 -18.52 -1.17 -3.11
CA VAL A 63 -18.57 -2.58 -2.70
C VAL A 63 -19.89 -2.88 -1.99
N GLN A 64 -20.37 -1.97 -1.14
CA GLN A 64 -21.63 -2.14 -0.41
C GLN A 64 -22.86 -2.07 -1.33
N GLU A 65 -22.79 -1.29 -2.42
CA GLU A 65 -23.85 -1.19 -3.42
C GLU A 65 -23.88 -2.36 -4.41
N VAL A 66 -22.70 -2.85 -4.79
CA VAL A 66 -22.51 -3.89 -5.82
C VAL A 66 -22.72 -5.28 -5.23
N LYS A 67 -22.17 -5.56 -4.04
CA LYS A 67 -22.28 -6.87 -3.37
C LYS A 67 -23.71 -7.45 -3.27
N PRO A 68 -24.77 -6.70 -2.91
CA PRO A 68 -26.13 -7.24 -2.86
C PRO A 68 -26.78 -7.46 -4.23
N LYS A 69 -26.23 -6.87 -5.29
CA LYS A 69 -26.75 -6.96 -6.67
C LYS A 69 -26.08 -8.06 -7.49
N LEU A 70 -25.05 -8.72 -6.94
CA LEU A 70 -24.29 -9.74 -7.64
C LEU A 70 -25.09 -11.02 -7.83
N LYS A 71 -25.04 -11.54 -9.05
CA LYS A 71 -25.53 -12.89 -9.37
C LYS A 71 -24.56 -13.95 -8.84
N PRO A 72 -25.03 -15.18 -8.56
CA PRO A 72 -24.18 -16.25 -8.05
C PRO A 72 -22.98 -16.58 -8.97
N GLU A 73 -23.12 -16.39 -10.28
CA GLU A 73 -22.05 -16.59 -11.26
C GLU A 73 -20.93 -15.53 -11.14
N GLU A 74 -21.30 -14.29 -10.79
CA GLU A 74 -20.39 -13.13 -10.66
C GLU A 74 -19.66 -13.12 -9.30
N LEU A 75 -20.11 -13.92 -8.32
CA LEU A 75 -19.49 -14.03 -7.00
C LEU A 75 -18.04 -14.53 -7.07
N SER A 76 -17.76 -15.48 -7.97
CA SER A 76 -16.41 -16.02 -8.18
C SER A 76 -15.46 -14.97 -8.74
N THR A 77 -15.95 -14.17 -9.69
CA THR A 77 -15.22 -13.06 -10.31
C THR A 77 -15.00 -11.92 -9.32
N TYR A 78 -15.98 -11.63 -8.47
CA TYR A 78 -15.86 -10.64 -7.41
C TYR A 78 -14.86 -11.06 -6.33
N GLU A 79 -14.84 -12.34 -5.95
CA GLU A 79 -13.92 -12.83 -4.94
C GLU A 79 -12.45 -12.68 -5.38
N THR A 80 -12.19 -12.95 -6.65
CA THR A 80 -10.85 -12.84 -7.25
C THR A 80 -10.45 -11.40 -7.57
N LEU A 81 -11.31 -10.61 -8.23
CA LEU A 81 -10.96 -9.27 -8.71
C LEU A 81 -11.14 -8.15 -7.68
N VAL A 82 -11.95 -8.37 -6.64
CA VAL A 82 -12.31 -7.32 -5.68
C VAL A 82 -11.94 -7.73 -4.26
N LYS A 83 -12.49 -8.83 -3.75
CA LYS A 83 -12.35 -9.20 -2.32
C LYS A 83 -10.90 -9.52 -1.95
N THR A 84 -10.21 -10.31 -2.76
CA THR A 84 -8.82 -10.69 -2.54
C THR A 84 -7.87 -9.48 -2.56
N PRO A 85 -7.83 -8.65 -3.62
CA PRO A 85 -6.94 -7.48 -3.65
C PRO A 85 -7.33 -6.42 -2.60
N LEU A 86 -8.61 -6.28 -2.25
CA LEU A 86 -9.04 -5.37 -1.18
C LEU A 86 -8.54 -5.83 0.20
N ASN A 87 -8.55 -7.14 0.47
CA ASN A 87 -7.97 -7.68 1.70
C ASN A 87 -6.45 -7.50 1.73
N GLN A 88 -5.77 -7.70 0.61
CA GLN A 88 -4.34 -7.42 0.49
C GLN A 88 -4.06 -5.92 0.72
N ALA A 89 -4.85 -5.02 0.15
CA ALA A 89 -4.70 -3.57 0.35
C ALA A 89 -4.83 -3.20 1.84
N LYS A 90 -5.81 -3.76 2.54
CA LYS A 90 -5.96 -3.56 4.00
C LYS A 90 -4.75 -4.03 4.78
N LEU A 91 -4.21 -5.20 4.44
CA LEU A 91 -3.04 -5.77 5.08
C LEU A 91 -1.79 -4.91 4.80
N THR A 92 -1.59 -4.49 3.55
CA THR A 92 -0.49 -3.58 3.15
C THR A 92 -0.57 -2.26 3.90
N ARG A 93 -1.76 -1.67 4.04
CA ARG A 93 -1.99 -0.47 4.86
C ARG A 93 -1.55 -0.66 6.30
N LEU A 94 -1.98 -1.76 6.94
CA LEU A 94 -1.58 -2.06 8.32
C LEU A 94 -0.07 -2.20 8.45
N GLN A 95 0.57 -2.94 7.54
CA GLN A 95 2.02 -3.10 7.53
C GLN A 95 2.76 -1.78 7.33
N TYR A 96 2.27 -0.91 6.43
CA TYR A 96 2.84 0.40 6.18
C TYR A 96 2.76 1.30 7.42
N ASN A 97 1.60 1.36 8.06
CA ASN A 97 1.40 2.15 9.28
C ASN A 97 2.24 1.63 10.46
N GLN A 98 2.40 0.31 10.57
CA GLN A 98 3.31 -0.31 11.53
C GLN A 98 4.78 0.04 11.23
N LEU A 99 5.17 0.05 9.95
CA LEU A 99 6.53 0.38 9.54
C LEU A 99 6.87 1.84 9.85
N ILE A 100 5.95 2.78 9.60
CA ILE A 100 6.15 4.21 9.90
C ILE A 100 6.24 4.47 11.40
N SER A 101 5.53 3.71 12.24
CA SER A 101 5.56 3.93 13.69
C SER A 101 6.77 3.30 14.38
N LYS A 102 7.37 2.25 13.79
CA LYS A 102 8.47 1.49 14.40
C LYS A 102 9.84 2.15 14.20
N LYS A 103 10.63 2.28 15.26
CA LYS A 103 12.07 2.68 15.15
C LYS A 103 12.89 1.51 14.56
N PRO A 104 13.96 1.76 13.79
CA PRO A 104 14.48 3.06 13.32
C PRO A 104 13.74 3.66 12.11
N TYR A 105 12.78 2.96 11.52
CA TYR A 105 12.06 3.39 10.31
C TYR A 105 11.29 4.71 10.50
N SER A 106 10.71 4.93 11.68
CA SER A 106 9.99 6.16 12.02
C SER A 106 10.84 7.43 11.94
N PHE A 107 12.15 7.32 12.16
CA PHE A 107 13.07 8.44 11.99
C PHE A 107 13.20 8.83 10.50
N VAL A 108 13.43 7.83 9.65
CA VAL A 108 13.50 8.03 8.19
C VAL A 108 12.15 8.52 7.66
N ALA A 109 11.04 7.96 8.13
CA ALA A 109 9.70 8.38 7.76
C ALA A 109 9.48 9.88 8.01
N LYS A 110 9.87 10.39 9.19
CA LYS A 110 9.77 11.81 9.53
C LYS A 110 10.66 12.71 8.66
N ILE A 111 11.89 12.29 8.36
CA ILE A 111 12.81 13.07 7.51
C ILE A 111 12.22 13.27 6.11
N PHE A 112 11.57 12.24 5.56
CA PHE A 112 11.03 12.27 4.20
C PHE A 112 9.52 12.61 4.13
N GLY A 113 8.89 12.96 5.25
CA GLY A 113 7.47 13.35 5.28
C GLY A 113 6.48 12.21 4.98
N TYR A 114 6.83 10.96 5.31
CA TYR A 114 5.89 9.85 5.21
C TYR A 114 4.92 9.84 6.40
N GLU A 115 3.63 9.80 6.08
CA GLU A 115 2.53 9.77 7.05
C GLU A 115 1.72 8.46 6.96
N ALA A 116 0.99 8.14 8.02
CA ALA A 116 0.11 6.97 8.02
C ALA A 116 -1.04 7.12 7.01
N ILE A 117 -1.41 6.01 6.37
CA ILE A 117 -2.52 5.90 5.41
C ILE A 117 -3.79 5.49 6.14
#